data_AF-A0A1R3JB88-F1
#
_entry.id   AF-A0A1R3JB88-F1
#
_cell.length_a   1.000
_cell.length_b   1.000
_cell.length_c   1.000
_cell.angle_alpha   90.00
_cell.angle_beta   90.00
_cell.angle_gamma   90.00
#
_symmetry.space_group_name_H-M   'P 1'
#
loop_
_entity.id
_entity.type
_entity.pdbx_description
1 polymer ?
#
loop_
_entity_poly.entity_id
_entity_poly.type
_entity_poly.pdbx_seq_one_letter_code
_entity_poly.pdbx_strand_id
1 'polypeptide(L)' 'MSYLMEQAGGQAFTGKQRALDLVPEKIHERFSVFLGSYDDIEEIKAVYAAANGENNA' A
#
# COMPACT_ATOMS: atom_id res chain seq x y z
N MET A 1 8.52 -9.06 -0.92
CA MET A 1 9.33 -7.89 -0.52
C MET A 1 8.77 -7.14 0.67
N SER A 2 7.45 -6.94 0.79
CA SER A 2 6.83 -6.18 1.89
C SER A 2 7.29 -6.59 3.30
N TYR A 3 7.44 -7.89 3.60
CA TYR A 3 7.92 -8.35 4.91
C TYR A 3 9.29 -7.78 5.29
N LEU A 4 10.26 -7.82 4.38
CA LEU A 4 11.59 -7.30 4.62
C LEU A 4 11.58 -5.77 4.84
N MET A 5 10.75 -5.07 4.08
CA MET A 5 10.65 -3.61 4.17
C MET A 5 10.14 -3.16 5.53
N GLU A 6 9.12 -3.83 6.04
CA GLU A 6 8.54 -3.50 7.35
C GLU A 6 9.46 -3.87 8.51
N GLN A 7 10.18 -4.99 8.40
CA GLN A 7 11.22 -5.34 9.39
C GLN A 7 12.39 -4.35 9.39
N ALA A 8 12.66 -3.68 8.28
CA ALA A 8 13.66 -2.62 8.18
C ALA A 8 13.17 -1.25 8.70
N GLY A 9 11.93 -1.15 9.20
CA GLY A 9 11.31 0.11 9.66
C GLY A 9 10.69 0.95 8.55
N GLY A 10 10.64 0.43 7.31
CA GLY A 10 9.87 1.03 6.22
C GLY A 10 8.42 0.58 6.24
N GLN A 11 7.68 0.92 5.19
CA GLN A 11 6.26 0.54 5.06
C GLN A 11 5.94 0.00 3.66
N ALA A 12 4.93 -0.87 3.59
CA ALA A 12 4.41 -1.42 2.34
C ALA A 12 2.87 -1.34 2.27
N PHE A 13 2.35 -0.79 1.18
CA PHE A 13 0.94 -0.45 1.00
C PHE A 13 0.47 -0.79 -0.41
N THR A 14 -0.77 -1.25 -0.58
CA THR A 14 -1.30 -1.70 -1.89
C THR A 14 -2.23 -0.69 -2.57
N GLY A 15 -2.32 0.53 -2.05
CA GLY A 15 -3.25 1.57 -2.52
C GLY A 15 -4.58 1.58 -1.74
N LYS A 16 -4.88 0.50 -1.00
CA LYS A 16 -6.10 0.37 -0.17
C LYS A 16 -5.80 -0.11 1.25
N GLN A 17 -4.89 -1.08 1.39
CA GLN A 17 -4.54 -1.68 2.66
C GLN A 17 -3.05 -2.03 2.72
N ARG A 18 -2.57 -2.50 3.88
CA ARG A 18 -1.19 -2.97 4.03
C ARG A 18 -0.94 -4.20 3.16
N ALA A 19 0.26 -4.32 2.62
CA ALA A 19 0.59 -5.40 1.70
C ALA A 19 0.62 -6.80 2.34
N LEU A 20 0.98 -6.92 3.63
CA LEU A 20 0.97 -8.22 4.34
C LEU A 20 -0.42 -8.68 4.79
N ASP A 21 -1.36 -7.76 4.93
CA ASP A 21 -2.73 -8.09 5.39
C ASP A 21 -3.63 -8.54 4.23
N LEU A 22 -3.16 -8.37 2.99
CA LEU A 22 -3.88 -8.78 1.80
C LEU A 22 -3.80 -10.31 1.60
N VAL A 23 -4.96 -10.97 1.59
CA VAL A 23 -5.08 -12.40 1.30
C VAL A 23 -5.39 -12.57 -0.20
N PRO A 24 -4.53 -13.25 -0.98
CA PRO A 24 -4.77 -13.48 -2.40
C PRO A 24 -5.82 -14.58 -2.63
N GLU A 25 -6.60 -14.45 -3.71
CA GLU A 25 -7.57 -15.44 -4.18
C GLU A 25 -6.98 -16.41 -5.21
N LYS A 26 -5.89 -16.01 -5.91
CA LYS A 26 -5.25 -16.80 -6.98
C LYS A 26 -3.73 -16.81 -6.88
N ILE A 27 -3.10 -17.89 -7.35
CA ILE A 27 -1.63 -18.07 -7.26
C ILE A 27 -0.80 -17.04 -8.04
N HIS A 28 -1.36 -16.44 -9.10
CA HIS A 28 -0.68 -15.46 -9.96
C HIS A 28 -1.33 -14.09 -9.91
N GLU A 29 -2.01 -13.80 -8.80
CA GLU A 29 -2.65 -12.51 -8.59
C GLU A 29 -1.61 -11.39 -8.48
N ARG A 30 -1.93 -10.24 -9.08
CA ARG A 30 -1.05 -9.08 -9.12
C ARG A 30 -1.75 -7.91 -8.46
N PHE A 31 -0.98 -7.17 -7.66
CA PHE A 31 -1.46 -5.98 -6.97
C PHE A 31 -0.47 -4.84 -7.19
N SER A 32 -0.99 -3.62 -7.17
CA SER A 32 -0.14 -2.44 -6.98
C SER A 32 0.53 -2.51 -5.61
N VAL A 33 1.79 -2.13 -5.54
CA VAL A 33 2.53 -2.06 -4.27
C VAL A 33 3.37 -0.79 -4.23
N PHE A 34 3.20 -0.03 -3.16
CA PHE A 34 4.05 1.06 -2.73
C PHE A 34 4.91 0.54 -1.59
N LEU A 35 6.22 0.72 -1.69
CA LEU A 35 7.18 0.29 -0.69
C LEU A 35 8.25 1.36 -0.56
N GLY A 36 8.55 1.79 0.66
CA GLY A 36 9.41 2.95 0.88
C GLY A 36 9.62 3.29 2.35
N SER A 37 10.23 4.45 2.57
CA SER A 37 10.31 5.08 3.88
C SER A 37 8.92 5.24 4.48
N TYR A 38 8.82 5.22 5.81
CA TYR A 38 7.54 5.35 6.49
C TYR A 38 6.81 6.65 6.09
N ASP A 39 7.51 7.79 6.18
CA ASP A 39 6.94 9.12 5.94
C ASP A 39 6.46 9.29 4.49
N ASP A 40 7.26 8.86 3.50
CA ASP A 40 6.91 8.93 2.08
C ASP A 40 5.63 8.11 1.78
N ILE A 41 5.50 6.95 2.40
CA ILE A 41 4.33 6.09 2.19
C ILE A 41 3.08 6.67 2.87
N GLU A 42 3.22 7.33 4.01
CA GLU A 42 2.10 8.05 4.65
C GLU A 42 1.60 9.23 3.80
N GLU A 43 2.52 9.99 3.17
CA GLU A 43 2.14 11.04 2.22
C GLU A 43 1.37 10.45 1.03
N ILE A 44 1.86 9.36 0.45
CA ILE A 44 1.17 8.67 -0.66
C ILE A 44 -0.21 8.16 -0.23
N LYS A 45 -0.35 7.62 0.99
CA LYS A 45 -1.66 7.20 1.53
C LYS A 45 -2.64 8.37 1.61
N ALA A 46 -2.19 9.55 2.05
CA ALA A 46 -3.02 10.75 2.13
C ALA A 46 -3.50 11.20 0.73
N VAL A 47 -2.61 11.20 -0.26
CA VAL A 47 -2.96 11.53 -1.66
C VAL A 47 -3.95 10.51 -2.23
N TYR A 48 -3.72 9.21 -2.00
CA TYR A 48 -4.63 8.15 -2.45
C TYR A 48 -6.00 8.25 -1.77
N ALA A 49 -6.06 8.61 -0.49
CA ALA A 49 -7.31 8.82 0.24
C ALA A 49 -8.08 10.02 -0.32
N ALA A 50 -7.40 11.13 -0.62
CA ALA A 50 -8.01 12.33 -1.20
C ALA A 50 -8.56 12.06 -2.61
N ALA A 51 -7.80 11.39 -3.47
CA ALA A 51 -8.21 11.06 -4.84
C ALA A 51 -9.43 10.12 -4.89
N ASN A 52 -9.57 9.22 -3.91
CA ASN A 52 -10.74 8.36 -3.80
C ASN A 52 -12.00 9.11 -3.32
N GLY A 53 -11.86 10.29 -2.71
CA GLY A 53 -12.97 11.14 -2.28
C GLY A 53 -13.59 11.99 -3.40
N GLU A 54 -12.85 12.30 -4.46
CA GLU A 54 -13.33 13.16 -5.56
C GLU A 54 -14.16 12.41 -6.63
N ASN A 55 -14.07 11.08 -6.71
CA ASN A 55 -14.81 10.26 -7.68
C ASN A 55 -16.28 9.95 -7.29
N ASN A 56 -16.81 10.59 -6.24
CA ASN A 56 -18.19 10.43 -5.76
C ASN A 56 -19.01 11.76 -5.80
N ALA A 57 -18.77 12.61 -6.81
CA ALA A 57 -19.58 13.78 -7.10
C ALA A 57 -20.17 13.70 -8.52
#